data_AF-A0A259HGA6-F1
#
_entry.id   AF-A0A259HGA6-F1
#
_cell.length_a   1.000
_cell.length_b   1.000
_cell.length_c   1.000
_cell.angle_alpha   90.00
_cell.angle_beta   90.00
_cell.angle_gamma   90.00
#
_symmetry.space_group_name_H-M   'P 1'
#
loop_
_entity.id
_entity.type
_entity.pdbx_description
1 polymer ?
#
loop_
_entity_poly.entity_id
_entity_poly.type
_entity_poly.pdbx_seq_one_letter_code
_entity_poly.pdbx_strand_id
1 'polypeptide(L)'
;ILDLDIDLASIITPTKLTLEVSIANTQFANDWEFWVYPTQIATSNFSSIYDCNSLNDTALKILEGGGTVFLNLNGRVTKGKEIIQSFTPVFWNTSWFKMRPPHTLGFVVNPMHPAFKTFPTEYHSNFQWWSLVNKAQVMHLEDFPAALRPLVQPIDTWFINRRLASVFEVRIGKGKLLVSSLNLGKVNSKDHEPSSDALVARQLYHSLHQYMLTEKFQPAFQVDPQLIKDLSEKPSKEIFDPFTKDAPDELKKTLPVNKQ
;
A
#
# COMPACT_ATOMS: atom_id res chain seq x y z
N ILE A 1 9.76 -29.43 -21.79
CA ILE A 1 9.92 -28.52 -20.65
C ILE A 1 11.36 -28.06 -20.72
N LEU A 2 11.59 -26.75 -20.84
CA LEU A 2 12.93 -26.16 -20.78
C LEU A 2 13.13 -25.74 -19.32
N ASP A 3 14.17 -26.25 -18.68
CA ASP A 3 14.55 -25.84 -17.33
C ASP A 3 15.67 -24.81 -17.43
N LEU A 4 15.50 -23.69 -16.74
CA LEU A 4 16.45 -22.58 -16.70
C LEU A 4 16.89 -22.36 -15.26
N ASP A 5 18.19 -22.45 -15.02
CA ASP A 5 18.83 -22.17 -13.72
C ASP A 5 19.84 -21.04 -13.91
N ILE A 6 19.60 -19.92 -13.22
CA ILE A 6 20.42 -18.71 -13.27
C ILE A 6 20.72 -18.28 -11.84
N ASP A 7 22.00 -18.22 -11.49
CA ASP A 7 22.43 -17.65 -10.22
C ASP A 7 22.31 -16.13 -10.22
N LEU A 8 21.54 -15.60 -9.27
CA LEU A 8 21.28 -14.19 -9.07
C LEU A 8 22.09 -13.59 -7.89
N ALA A 9 22.99 -14.35 -7.27
CA ALA A 9 23.73 -13.93 -6.08
C ALA A 9 24.66 -12.73 -6.30
N SER A 10 25.08 -12.47 -7.55
CA SER A 10 25.88 -11.29 -7.90
C SER A 10 25.08 -9.97 -7.82
N ILE A 11 23.75 -10.03 -7.78
CA ILE A 11 22.88 -8.86 -7.66
C ILE A 11 22.81 -8.45 -6.18
N ILE A 12 23.60 -7.44 -5.83
CA ILE A 12 23.74 -6.92 -4.47
C ILE A 12 22.87 -5.69 -4.17
N THR A 13 22.10 -5.22 -5.16
CA THR A 13 21.15 -4.11 -5.00
C THR A 13 19.74 -4.51 -5.46
N PRO A 14 18.68 -4.01 -4.83
CA PRO A 14 17.30 -4.23 -5.29
C PRO A 14 17.14 -3.85 -6.76
N THR A 15 16.74 -4.78 -7.61
CA THR A 15 16.73 -4.60 -9.08
C THR A 15 15.49 -5.22 -9.72
N LYS A 16 14.88 -4.51 -10.68
CA LYS A 16 13.88 -5.06 -11.61
C LYS A 16 14.63 -5.63 -12.82
N LEU A 17 14.31 -6.86 -13.20
CA LEU A 17 14.87 -7.57 -14.34
C LEU A 17 13.76 -8.06 -15.28
N THR A 18 14.15 -8.36 -16.51
CA THR A 18 13.29 -8.98 -17.51
C THR A 18 13.97 -10.27 -17.99
N LEU A 19 13.27 -11.40 -17.87
CA LEU A 19 13.67 -12.65 -18.51
C LEU A 19 13.02 -12.70 -19.89
N GLU A 20 13.82 -12.63 -20.95
CA GLU A 20 13.36 -12.79 -22.32
C GLU A 20 13.79 -14.16 -22.86
N VAL A 21 12.85 -14.89 -23.47
CA VAL A 21 13.10 -16.17 -24.14
C VAL A 21 12.67 -16.04 -25.59
N SER A 22 13.61 -16.24 -26.51
CA SER A 22 13.40 -16.12 -27.96
C SER A 22 13.63 -17.44 -28.70
N ILE A 23 12.97 -17.62 -29.83
CA ILE A 23 13.19 -18.78 -30.71
C ILE A 23 14.23 -18.40 -31.77
N ALA A 24 15.34 -19.14 -31.79
CA ALA A 24 16.46 -18.92 -32.70
C ALA A 24 16.00 -18.79 -34.17
N ASN A 25 16.56 -17.81 -34.88
CA ASN A 25 16.22 -17.49 -36.28
C ASN A 25 14.75 -17.05 -36.51
N THR A 26 14.06 -16.55 -35.48
CA THR A 26 12.72 -15.96 -35.61
C THR A 26 12.65 -14.64 -34.84
N GLN A 27 11.56 -13.89 -35.04
CA GLN A 27 11.24 -12.68 -34.27
C GLN A 27 10.39 -12.96 -33.02
N PHE A 28 10.05 -14.22 -32.75
CA PHE A 28 9.14 -14.56 -31.65
C PHE A 28 9.91 -14.65 -30.33
N ALA A 29 9.42 -13.93 -29.33
CA ALA A 29 9.91 -13.94 -27.97
C ALA A 29 8.75 -13.81 -26.97
N ASN A 30 8.98 -14.28 -25.75
CA ASN A 30 8.18 -13.95 -24.58
C ASN A 30 9.09 -13.35 -23.52
N ASP A 31 8.57 -12.41 -22.75
CA ASP A 31 9.29 -11.77 -21.66
C ASP A 31 8.48 -11.74 -20.37
N TRP A 32 9.18 -11.81 -19.24
CA TRP A 32 8.61 -11.75 -17.91
C TRP A 32 9.44 -10.86 -17.00
N GLU A 33 8.78 -9.92 -16.35
CA GLU A 33 9.41 -9.06 -15.36
C GLU A 33 9.46 -9.73 -13.99
N PHE A 34 10.58 -9.57 -13.29
CA PHE A 34 10.75 -10.04 -11.93
C PHE A 34 11.68 -9.12 -11.13
N TRP A 35 11.68 -9.27 -9.81
CA TRP A 35 12.41 -8.40 -8.90
C TRP A 35 13.34 -9.23 -8.02
N VAL A 36 14.58 -8.76 -7.91
CA VAL A 36 15.60 -9.38 -7.08
C VAL A 36 15.84 -8.49 -5.87
N TYR A 37 15.63 -9.04 -4.68
CA TYR A 37 15.88 -8.38 -3.41
C TYR A 37 16.99 -9.12 -2.67
N PRO A 38 18.20 -8.55 -2.56
CA PRO A 38 19.34 -9.20 -1.93
C PRO A 38 19.03 -9.68 -0.51
N THR A 39 19.52 -10.85 -0.13
CA THR A 39 19.31 -11.39 1.23
C THR A 39 19.95 -10.48 2.28
N GLN A 40 21.15 -9.99 2.01
CA GLN A 40 21.84 -9.00 2.83
C GLN A 40 21.59 -7.61 2.25
N ILE A 41 20.82 -6.80 2.98
CA ILE A 41 20.65 -5.38 2.69
C ILE A 41 21.64 -4.63 3.58
N ALA A 42 22.31 -3.60 3.04
CA ALA A 42 23.28 -2.79 3.78
C ALA A 42 22.76 -2.41 5.17
N THR A 43 23.52 -2.79 6.21
CA THR A 43 23.12 -2.61 7.61
C THR A 43 22.93 -1.14 7.90
N SER A 44 21.68 -0.72 8.07
CA SER A 44 21.36 0.64 8.50
C SER A 44 20.76 0.61 9.87
N ASN A 45 21.30 1.45 10.74
CA ASN A 45 20.85 1.55 12.10
C ASN A 45 19.58 2.40 12.16
N PHE A 46 18.43 1.74 12.24
CA PHE A 46 17.12 2.41 12.37
C PHE A 46 16.75 2.76 13.82
N SER A 47 17.68 2.69 14.78
CA SER A 47 17.39 2.95 16.21
C SER A 47 16.89 4.35 16.53
N SER A 48 17.13 5.34 15.66
CA SER A 48 16.60 6.70 15.80
C SER A 48 15.14 6.85 15.35
N ILE A 49 14.56 5.80 14.75
CA ILE A 49 13.17 5.75 14.34
C ILE A 49 12.41 4.90 15.35
N TYR A 50 11.34 5.44 15.90
CA TYR A 50 10.45 4.68 16.78
C TYR A 50 9.35 4.01 15.95
N ASP A 51 9.40 2.68 15.84
CA ASP A 51 8.35 1.87 15.24
C ASP A 51 7.23 1.60 16.26
N CYS A 52 5.98 1.84 15.88
CA CYS A 52 4.82 1.47 16.66
C CYS A 52 3.63 1.05 15.78
N ASN A 53 2.64 0.42 16.40
CA ASN A 53 1.39 0.00 15.75
C ASN A 53 0.15 0.74 16.26
N SER A 54 0.38 1.76 17.08
CA SER A 54 -0.61 2.73 17.55
C SER A 54 0.10 4.03 17.91
N LEU A 55 -0.59 5.16 17.82
CA LEU A 55 -0.07 6.45 18.28
C LEU A 55 -0.16 6.55 19.81
N ASN A 56 0.65 5.73 20.48
CA ASN A 56 0.73 5.62 21.93
C ASN A 56 1.48 6.81 22.57
N ASP A 57 1.48 6.89 23.90
CA ASP A 57 2.11 7.98 24.65
C ASP A 57 3.62 8.11 24.37
N THR A 58 4.31 7.00 24.09
CA THR A 58 5.73 7.02 23.73
C THR A 58 5.94 7.69 22.37
N ALA A 59 5.12 7.32 21.36
CA ALA A 59 5.15 7.95 20.04
C ALA A 59 4.87 9.45 20.15
N LEU A 60 3.87 9.85 20.93
CA LEU A 60 3.51 11.26 21.16
C LEU A 60 4.68 12.04 21.78
N LYS A 61 5.28 11.52 22.87
CA LYS A 61 6.45 12.16 23.51
C LYS A 61 7.63 12.31 22.54
N ILE A 62 7.90 11.31 21.72
CA ILE A 62 8.97 11.36 20.71
C ILE A 62 8.67 12.44 19.67
N LEU A 63 7.43 12.51 19.17
CA LEU A 63 7.02 13.52 18.19
C LEU A 63 7.06 14.94 18.78
N GLU A 64 6.60 15.13 20.02
CA GLU A 64 6.69 16.41 20.74
C GLU A 64 8.14 16.88 20.89
N GLY A 65 9.06 15.95 21.16
CA GLY A 65 10.49 16.18 21.22
C GLY A 65 11.19 16.43 19.88
N GLY A 66 10.47 16.34 18.75
CA GLY A 66 11.06 16.51 17.41
C GLY A 66 11.63 15.23 16.80
N GLY A 67 11.37 14.07 17.41
CA GLY A 67 11.82 12.77 16.92
C GLY A 67 11.03 12.27 15.71
N THR A 68 11.42 11.08 15.25
CA THR A 68 10.85 10.44 14.06
C THR A 68 10.16 9.13 14.43
N VAL A 69 8.93 8.95 13.94
CA VAL A 69 8.09 7.78 14.21
C VAL A 69 7.66 7.12 12.91
N PHE A 70 7.74 5.79 12.87
CA PHE A 70 7.09 4.94 11.87
C PHE A 70 5.87 4.28 12.50
N LEU A 71 4.67 4.62 12.05
CA LEU A 71 3.42 4.06 12.54
C LEU A 71 2.86 3.07 11.52
N ASN A 72 2.84 1.78 11.86
CA ASN A 72 2.21 0.77 11.03
C ASN A 72 0.84 0.35 11.57
N LEU A 73 -0.22 0.77 10.89
CA LEU A 73 -1.62 0.47 11.19
C LEU A 73 -2.14 -0.79 10.47
N ASN A 74 -1.27 -1.65 9.94
CA ASN A 74 -1.71 -2.92 9.34
C ASN A 74 -2.63 -3.71 10.28
N GLY A 75 -3.82 -4.08 9.77
CA GLY A 75 -4.87 -4.78 10.52
C GLY A 75 -5.58 -3.92 11.57
N ARG A 76 -5.31 -2.61 11.64
CA ARG A 76 -5.78 -1.68 12.69
C ARG A 76 -6.50 -0.45 12.13
N VAL A 77 -6.68 -0.34 10.81
CA VAL A 77 -7.42 0.77 10.20
C VAL A 77 -8.92 0.57 10.39
N THR A 78 -9.58 1.58 10.96
CA THR A 78 -11.05 1.68 11.09
C THR A 78 -11.62 2.64 10.06
N LYS A 79 -10.94 3.77 9.81
CA LYS A 79 -11.34 4.80 8.84
C LYS A 79 -10.94 4.39 7.42
N GLY A 80 -11.88 3.79 6.68
CA GLY A 80 -11.64 3.16 5.38
C GLY A 80 -11.82 1.63 5.40
N LYS A 81 -12.29 1.05 6.51
CA LYS A 81 -12.53 -0.40 6.64
C LYS A 81 -13.56 -0.93 5.63
N GLU A 82 -14.51 -0.09 5.21
CA GLU A 82 -15.50 -0.36 4.17
C GLU A 82 -14.90 -0.44 2.75
N ILE A 83 -13.63 -0.08 2.58
CA ILE A 83 -12.95 0.01 1.30
C ILE A 83 -12.08 -1.24 1.12
N ILE A 84 -12.59 -2.19 0.33
CA ILE A 84 -11.91 -3.46 0.12
C ILE A 84 -10.97 -3.33 -1.07
N GLN A 85 -9.68 -3.24 -0.76
CA GLN A 85 -8.63 -3.20 -1.79
C GLN A 85 -8.30 -4.61 -2.29
N SER A 86 -8.08 -4.71 -3.59
CA SER A 86 -7.46 -5.87 -4.24
C SER A 86 -6.43 -5.40 -5.25
N PHE A 87 -5.50 -6.29 -5.61
CA PHE A 87 -4.56 -6.03 -6.69
C PHE A 87 -5.28 -5.94 -8.04
N THR A 88 -6.26 -6.81 -8.28
CA THR A 88 -7.09 -6.75 -9.49
C THR A 88 -8.10 -5.61 -9.34
N PRO A 89 -8.24 -4.74 -10.36
CA PRO A 89 -9.17 -3.63 -10.30
C PRO A 89 -10.63 -4.10 -10.33
N VAL A 90 -11.55 -3.19 -10.02
CA VAL A 90 -13.00 -3.35 -10.24
C VAL A 90 -13.27 -3.87 -11.66
N PHE A 91 -14.12 -4.89 -11.77
CA PHE A 91 -14.69 -5.28 -13.06
C PHE A 91 -15.91 -4.40 -13.40
N TRP A 92 -15.77 -3.61 -14.47
CA TRP A 92 -16.80 -2.78 -15.10
C TRP A 92 -17.43 -1.64 -14.29
N ASN A 93 -18.18 -1.88 -13.21
CA ASN A 93 -18.83 -0.79 -12.44
C ASN A 93 -19.32 -1.22 -11.04
N THR A 94 -18.75 -0.66 -9.96
CA THR A 94 -19.18 -0.95 -8.59
C THR A 94 -20.63 -0.59 -8.30
N SER A 95 -21.17 0.49 -8.88
CA SER A 95 -22.58 0.89 -8.70
C SER A 95 -23.53 -0.19 -9.22
N TRP A 96 -23.24 -0.78 -10.39
CA TRP A 96 -24.08 -1.83 -10.97
C TRP A 96 -24.03 -3.12 -10.14
N PHE A 97 -22.87 -3.41 -9.55
CA PHE A 97 -22.69 -4.54 -8.66
C PHE A 97 -23.00 -4.24 -7.19
N LYS A 98 -23.81 -3.19 -6.92
CA LYS A 98 -24.28 -2.86 -5.56
C LYS A 98 -23.11 -2.68 -4.58
N MET A 99 -22.06 -2.01 -5.03
CA MET A 99 -20.82 -1.79 -4.29
C MET A 99 -20.20 -3.08 -3.74
N ARG A 100 -20.26 -4.17 -4.52
CA ARG A 100 -19.48 -5.37 -4.23
C ARG A 100 -17.99 -5.08 -4.43
N PRO A 101 -17.13 -5.66 -3.58
CA PRO A 101 -15.69 -5.51 -3.71
C PRO A 101 -15.15 -6.20 -4.98
N PRO A 102 -13.96 -5.81 -5.48
CA PRO A 102 -13.07 -4.79 -4.90
C PRO A 102 -13.59 -3.36 -5.09
N HIS A 103 -13.08 -2.41 -4.31
CA HIS A 103 -13.46 -0.99 -4.39
C HIS A 103 -12.37 -0.12 -5.01
N THR A 104 -11.20 -0.68 -5.32
CA THR A 104 -10.04 0.04 -5.85
C THR A 104 -9.74 -0.32 -7.30
N LEU A 105 -9.12 0.60 -8.03
CA LEU A 105 -8.75 0.45 -9.44
C LEU A 105 -7.25 0.20 -9.65
N GLY A 106 -6.50 0.01 -8.57
CA GLY A 106 -5.04 0.01 -8.53
C GLY A 106 -4.54 1.08 -7.57
N PHE A 107 -3.27 1.47 -7.71
CA PHE A 107 -2.68 2.57 -6.96
C PHE A 107 -1.70 3.36 -7.83
N VAL A 108 -1.38 4.57 -7.39
CA VAL A 108 -0.33 5.41 -7.95
C VAL A 108 0.77 5.59 -6.92
N VAL A 109 2.00 5.59 -7.41
CA VAL A 109 3.21 5.92 -6.66
C VAL A 109 4.10 6.80 -7.54
N ASN A 110 4.89 7.68 -6.94
CA ASN A 110 5.96 8.36 -7.68
C ASN A 110 7.26 7.55 -7.54
N PRO A 111 7.71 6.81 -8.56
CA PRO A 111 8.91 5.98 -8.46
C PRO A 111 10.20 6.80 -8.24
N MET A 112 10.17 8.09 -8.55
CA MET A 112 11.29 9.01 -8.32
C MET A 112 11.31 9.57 -6.89
N HIS A 113 10.30 9.30 -6.07
CA HIS A 113 10.26 9.78 -4.69
C HIS A 113 11.36 9.10 -3.86
N PRO A 114 12.10 9.83 -2.99
CA PRO A 114 13.19 9.26 -2.21
C PRO A 114 12.83 8.03 -1.36
N ALA A 115 11.57 7.93 -0.93
CA ALA A 115 10.98 6.77 -0.24
C ALA A 115 11.15 5.43 -0.98
N PHE A 116 11.26 5.45 -2.31
CA PHE A 116 11.36 4.25 -3.15
C PHE A 116 12.75 4.07 -3.78
N LYS A 117 13.76 4.84 -3.34
CA LYS A 117 15.13 4.80 -3.89
C LYS A 117 15.73 3.39 -3.89
N THR A 118 15.40 2.58 -2.90
CA THR A 118 15.85 1.18 -2.79
C THR A 118 14.69 0.19 -2.92
N PHE A 119 13.63 0.58 -3.62
CA PHE A 119 12.48 -0.27 -3.93
C PHE A 119 12.11 -0.04 -5.41
N PRO A 120 12.74 -0.77 -6.36
CA PRO A 120 12.48 -0.61 -7.79
C PRO A 120 11.00 -0.82 -8.11
N THR A 121 10.34 0.26 -8.49
CA THR A 121 8.90 0.29 -8.76
C THR A 121 8.60 1.19 -9.95
N GLU A 122 7.40 1.02 -10.48
CA GLU A 122 6.80 1.86 -11.51
C GLU A 122 5.70 2.71 -10.89
N TYR A 123 5.12 3.62 -11.67
CA TYR A 123 4.09 4.54 -11.19
C TYR A 123 2.70 3.91 -11.00
N HIS A 124 2.54 2.63 -11.37
CA HIS A 124 1.32 1.84 -11.27
C HIS A 124 1.58 0.45 -10.64
N SER A 125 0.52 -0.27 -10.33
CA SER A 125 0.58 -1.66 -9.86
C SER A 125 1.32 -2.58 -10.84
N ASN A 126 2.18 -3.45 -10.31
CA ASN A 126 2.80 -4.58 -11.02
C ASN A 126 3.01 -5.74 -10.01
N PHE A 127 3.42 -6.92 -10.44
CA PHE A 127 3.38 -8.14 -9.61
C PHE A 127 4.20 -8.06 -8.32
N GLN A 128 5.25 -7.24 -8.25
CA GLN A 128 5.98 -7.00 -7.00
C GLN A 128 5.10 -6.42 -5.89
N TRP A 129 4.02 -5.72 -6.23
CA TRP A 129 3.10 -5.17 -5.25
C TRP A 129 2.02 -6.15 -4.79
N TRP A 130 1.85 -7.30 -5.44
CA TRP A 130 0.73 -8.23 -5.21
C TRP A 130 0.51 -8.53 -3.72
N SER A 131 1.54 -9.00 -3.03
CA SER A 131 1.47 -9.36 -1.61
C SER A 131 1.28 -8.18 -0.67
N LEU A 132 1.72 -6.98 -1.10
CA LEU A 132 1.60 -5.77 -0.31
C LEU A 132 0.18 -5.19 -0.38
N VAL A 133 -0.43 -5.19 -1.57
CA VAL A 133 -1.68 -4.45 -1.80
C VAL A 133 -2.92 -5.35 -1.79
N ASN A 134 -2.78 -6.63 -2.10
CA ASN A 134 -3.93 -7.53 -2.16
C ASN A 134 -4.50 -7.76 -0.75
N LYS A 135 -5.77 -7.40 -0.55
CA LYS A 135 -6.47 -7.46 0.74
C LYS A 135 -5.86 -6.58 1.85
N ALA A 136 -4.98 -5.63 1.50
CA ALA A 136 -4.48 -4.66 2.45
C ALA A 136 -5.58 -3.67 2.84
N GLN A 137 -5.51 -3.17 4.06
CA GLN A 137 -6.37 -2.06 4.48
C GLN A 137 -5.90 -0.75 3.83
N VAL A 138 -6.84 0.15 3.57
CA VAL A 138 -6.57 1.50 3.10
C VAL A 138 -7.07 2.51 4.12
N MET A 139 -6.38 3.65 4.21
CA MET A 139 -6.75 4.76 5.08
C MET A 139 -7.55 5.78 4.28
N HIS A 140 -8.75 6.11 4.74
CA HIS A 140 -9.58 7.14 4.12
C HIS A 140 -9.21 8.53 4.67
N LEU A 141 -8.77 9.42 3.78
CA LEU A 141 -8.19 10.72 4.09
C LEU A 141 -9.18 11.90 4.04
N GLU A 142 -10.48 11.66 4.23
CA GLU A 142 -11.53 12.70 4.17
C GLU A 142 -11.24 13.92 5.04
N ASP A 143 -10.67 13.71 6.23
CA ASP A 143 -10.39 14.76 7.23
C ASP A 143 -8.96 15.34 7.12
N PHE A 144 -8.16 14.88 6.16
CA PHE A 144 -6.77 15.32 5.98
C PHE A 144 -6.67 16.49 4.99
N PRO A 145 -5.63 17.35 5.11
CA PRO A 145 -5.42 18.48 4.22
C PRO A 145 -5.58 18.09 2.73
N ALA A 146 -6.39 18.84 1.98
CA ALA A 146 -6.72 18.51 0.58
C ALA A 146 -5.49 18.38 -0.34
N ALA A 147 -4.43 19.13 -0.04
CA ALA A 147 -3.17 19.10 -0.77
C ALA A 147 -2.21 17.96 -0.34
N LEU A 148 -2.51 17.23 0.74
CA LEU A 148 -1.73 16.05 1.12
C LEU A 148 -1.84 14.99 0.02
N ARG A 149 -0.68 14.53 -0.44
CA ARG A 149 -0.53 13.46 -1.43
C ARG A 149 0.14 12.26 -0.76
N PRO A 150 -0.49 11.07 -0.77
CA PRO A 150 0.12 9.86 -0.23
C PRO A 150 1.38 9.48 -1.02
N LEU A 151 2.30 8.78 -0.36
CA LEU A 151 3.43 8.14 -1.02
C LEU A 151 2.98 6.94 -1.85
N VAL A 152 2.01 6.18 -1.32
CA VAL A 152 1.29 5.11 -2.04
C VAL A 152 -0.19 5.42 -1.97
N GLN A 153 -0.79 5.75 -3.10
CA GLN A 153 -2.17 6.21 -3.21
C GLN A 153 -3.04 5.18 -3.96
N PRO A 154 -3.81 4.35 -3.24
CA PRO A 154 -4.89 3.58 -3.85
C PRO A 154 -5.87 4.50 -4.58
N ILE A 155 -6.35 4.05 -5.73
CA ILE A 155 -7.38 4.74 -6.51
C ILE A 155 -8.73 4.10 -6.14
N ASP A 156 -9.62 4.86 -5.53
CA ASP A 156 -10.98 4.41 -5.25
C ASP A 156 -11.81 4.27 -6.55
N THR A 157 -12.92 3.56 -6.48
CA THR A 157 -13.88 3.50 -7.59
C THR A 157 -14.29 4.90 -8.03
N TRP A 158 -14.36 5.12 -9.36
CA TRP A 158 -14.74 6.42 -9.94
C TRP A 158 -16.13 6.88 -9.53
N PHE A 159 -16.97 5.98 -9.00
CA PHE A 159 -18.32 6.30 -8.55
C PHE A 159 -18.34 7.14 -7.25
N ILE A 160 -17.40 6.89 -6.33
CA ILE A 160 -17.32 7.62 -5.04
C ILE A 160 -16.07 8.53 -5.02
N ASN A 161 -14.95 8.04 -5.55
CA ASN A 161 -13.69 8.79 -5.69
C ASN A 161 -13.14 9.32 -4.35
N ARG A 162 -13.13 8.47 -3.33
CA ARG A 162 -12.55 8.80 -2.02
C ARG A 162 -11.03 8.99 -2.11
N ARG A 163 -10.50 9.87 -1.26
CA ARG A 163 -9.06 10.07 -1.12
C ARG A 163 -8.47 8.99 -0.22
N LEU A 164 -7.71 8.07 -0.80
CA LEU A 164 -7.15 6.92 -0.07
C LEU A 164 -5.64 7.03 0.09
N ALA A 165 -5.10 6.37 1.12
CA ALA A 165 -3.67 6.16 1.28
C ALA A 165 -3.37 4.76 1.81
N SER A 166 -2.27 4.18 1.32
CA SER A 166 -1.61 3.05 1.98
C SER A 166 -0.37 3.49 2.75
N VAL A 167 0.33 4.52 2.26
CA VAL A 167 1.49 5.11 2.92
C VAL A 167 1.45 6.62 2.72
N PHE A 168 1.65 7.40 3.78
CA PHE A 168 1.79 8.86 3.70
C PHE A 168 2.66 9.39 4.85
N GLU A 169 3.01 10.67 4.78
CA GLU A 169 3.83 11.34 5.78
C GLU A 169 3.24 12.67 6.23
N VAL A 170 3.45 13.02 7.50
CA VAL A 170 3.01 14.28 8.12
C VAL A 170 3.95 14.70 9.25
N ARG A 171 3.79 15.93 9.73
CA ARG A 171 4.36 16.42 10.99
C ARG A 171 3.32 16.42 12.10
N ILE A 172 3.77 16.11 13.31
CA ILE A 172 3.02 16.33 14.54
C ILE A 172 3.91 17.17 15.45
N GLY A 173 3.50 18.41 15.71
CA GLY A 173 4.34 19.38 16.40
C GLY A 173 5.69 19.54 15.70
N LYS A 174 6.78 19.24 16.42
CA LYS A 174 8.16 19.30 15.91
C LYS A 174 8.60 18.01 15.22
N GLY A 175 7.89 16.91 15.46
CA GLY A 175 8.25 15.57 15.03
C GLY A 175 7.75 15.22 13.64
N LYS A 176 8.31 14.15 13.09
CA LYS A 176 7.98 13.64 11.76
C LYS A 176 7.41 12.23 11.86
N LEU A 177 6.34 11.98 11.14
CA LEU A 177 5.59 10.73 11.18
C LEU A 177 5.42 10.19 9.75
N LEU A 178 5.78 8.93 9.56
CA LEU A 178 5.40 8.16 8.39
C LEU A 178 4.39 7.09 8.81
N VAL A 179 3.25 7.04 8.13
CA VAL A 179 2.14 6.13 8.44
C VAL A 179 1.98 5.13 7.30
N SER A 180 1.85 3.85 7.63
CA SER A 180 1.58 2.76 6.68
C SER A 180 0.39 1.92 7.15
N SER A 181 -0.42 1.42 6.23
CA SER A 181 -1.41 0.37 6.48
C SER A 181 -1.01 -0.99 5.89
N LEU A 182 0.14 -1.06 5.21
CA LEU A 182 0.65 -2.27 4.59
C LEU A 182 1.30 -3.22 5.60
N ASN A 183 1.26 -4.52 5.34
CA ASN A 183 1.95 -5.52 6.16
C ASN A 183 3.47 -5.43 5.97
N LEU A 184 4.11 -4.56 6.75
CA LEU A 184 5.53 -4.27 6.74
C LEU A 184 6.14 -4.59 8.11
N GLY A 185 7.37 -5.09 8.15
CA GLY A 185 8.04 -5.41 9.40
C GLY A 185 9.56 -5.50 9.28
N LYS A 186 10.22 -5.43 10.45
CA LYS A 186 11.66 -5.69 10.59
C LYS A 186 11.97 -7.15 10.27
N VAL A 187 13.13 -7.38 9.68
CA VAL A 187 13.71 -8.73 9.53
C VAL A 187 13.92 -9.32 10.93
N ASN A 188 13.49 -10.58 11.13
CA ASN A 188 13.60 -11.38 12.36
C ASN A 188 12.45 -11.33 13.39
N SER A 189 11.21 -10.97 13.03
CA SER A 189 10.10 -11.51 13.83
C SER A 189 10.09 -13.04 13.61
N LYS A 190 9.91 -13.82 14.68
CA LYS A 190 9.93 -15.30 14.66
C LYS A 190 8.84 -15.92 13.76
N ASP A 191 8.05 -15.09 13.08
CA ASP A 191 6.82 -15.45 12.37
C ASP A 191 6.97 -15.49 10.83
N HIS A 192 8.16 -15.21 10.29
CA HIS A 192 8.36 -15.15 8.83
C HIS A 192 9.43 -16.16 8.39
N GLU A 193 9.00 -17.32 7.91
CA GLU A 193 9.77 -18.04 6.89
C GLU A 193 9.99 -17.11 5.69
N PRO A 194 11.11 -17.21 4.96
CA PRO A 194 11.38 -16.40 3.78
C PRO A 194 10.46 -16.83 2.62
N SER A 195 9.19 -16.44 2.67
CA SER A 195 8.32 -16.42 1.50
C SER A 195 8.65 -15.24 0.61
N SER A 196 8.34 -15.33 -0.68
CA SER A 196 8.44 -14.19 -1.63
C SER A 196 7.77 -12.92 -1.07
N ASP A 197 6.64 -13.09 -0.39
CA ASP A 197 5.83 -12.01 0.17
C ASP A 197 6.57 -11.27 1.29
N ALA A 198 7.25 -12.03 2.16
CA ALA A 198 8.09 -11.46 3.21
C ALA A 198 9.29 -10.67 2.64
N LEU A 199 9.84 -11.08 1.49
CA LEU A 199 10.96 -10.39 0.84
C LEU A 199 10.57 -9.00 0.33
N VAL A 200 9.41 -8.88 -0.32
CA VAL A 200 8.91 -7.58 -0.81
C VAL A 200 8.60 -6.64 0.35
N ALA A 201 7.87 -7.13 1.36
CA ALA A 201 7.51 -6.37 2.56
C ALA A 201 8.75 -5.84 3.30
N ARG A 202 9.75 -6.71 3.46
CA ARG A 202 11.06 -6.34 4.00
C ARG A 202 11.73 -5.25 3.19
N GLN A 203 11.75 -5.37 1.86
CA GLN A 203 12.44 -4.39 1.01
C GLN A 203 11.75 -3.03 1.07
N LEU A 204 10.42 -2.99 1.02
CA LEU A 204 9.68 -1.73 1.12
C LEU A 204 9.87 -1.11 2.52
N TYR A 205 9.78 -1.90 3.59
CA TYR A 205 10.07 -1.46 4.95
C TYR A 205 11.47 -0.79 5.02
N HIS A 206 12.49 -1.46 4.47
CA HIS A 206 13.85 -0.93 4.44
C HIS A 206 13.92 0.39 3.67
N SER A 207 13.32 0.47 2.47
CA SER A 207 13.34 1.68 1.64
C SER A 207 12.69 2.88 2.34
N LEU A 208 11.57 2.68 3.03
CA LEU A 208 10.92 3.72 3.81
C LEU A 208 11.79 4.18 4.99
N HIS A 209 12.42 3.25 5.72
CA HIS A 209 13.27 3.60 6.85
C HIS A 209 14.55 4.32 6.43
N GLN A 210 15.16 3.90 5.31
CA GLN A 210 16.28 4.63 4.70
C GLN A 210 15.90 6.08 4.43
N TYR A 211 14.76 6.27 3.79
CA TYR A 211 14.26 7.60 3.48
C TYR A 211 14.04 8.44 4.74
N MET A 212 13.46 7.87 5.79
CA MET A 212 13.21 8.54 7.07
C MET A 212 14.50 8.97 7.80
N LEU A 213 15.63 8.32 7.53
CA LEU A 213 16.95 8.74 8.04
C LEU A 213 17.58 9.89 7.24
N THR A 214 17.07 10.20 6.04
CA THR A 214 17.66 11.25 5.20
C THR A 214 17.11 12.63 5.51
N GLU A 215 17.89 13.66 5.17
CA GLU A 215 17.44 15.05 5.20
C GLU A 215 16.27 15.32 4.24
N LYS A 216 16.01 14.44 3.26
CA LYS A 216 14.88 14.55 2.34
C LYS A 216 13.54 14.22 2.98
N PHE A 217 13.53 13.55 4.14
CA PHE A 217 12.29 13.32 4.89
C PHE A 217 11.84 14.63 5.55
N GLN A 218 11.06 15.41 4.81
CA GLN A 218 10.54 16.71 5.24
C GLN A 218 9.03 16.80 4.97
N PRO A 219 8.19 16.14 5.79
CA PRO A 219 6.76 16.14 5.55
C PRO A 219 6.19 17.56 5.59
N ALA A 220 5.52 17.97 4.50
CA ALA A 220 5.07 19.35 4.34
C ALA A 220 3.92 19.72 5.29
N PHE A 221 2.98 18.79 5.48
CA PHE A 221 1.74 19.03 6.21
C PHE A 221 1.88 18.67 7.68
N GLN A 222 1.44 19.59 8.55
CA GLN A 222 1.29 19.34 9.98
C GLN A 222 -0.17 19.01 10.29
N VAL A 223 -0.40 18.03 11.15
CA VAL A 223 -1.75 17.60 11.57
C VAL A 223 -1.83 17.45 13.08
N ASP A 224 -3.06 17.49 13.61
CA ASP A 224 -3.33 17.18 15.01
C ASP A 224 -3.14 15.67 15.28
N PRO A 225 -2.55 15.27 16.42
CA PRO A 225 -2.43 13.85 16.78
C PRO A 225 -3.74 13.07 16.73
N GLN A 226 -4.86 13.70 17.09
CA GLN A 226 -6.17 13.08 17.08
C GLN A 226 -6.59 12.67 15.67
N LEU A 227 -6.21 13.42 14.64
CA LEU A 227 -6.51 13.06 13.25
C LEU A 227 -5.83 11.74 12.84
N ILE A 228 -4.64 11.47 13.38
CA ILE A 228 -3.94 10.19 13.17
C ILE A 228 -4.58 9.07 14.00
N LYS A 229 -4.96 9.32 15.25
CA LYS A 229 -5.68 8.35 16.09
C LYS A 229 -7.02 7.93 15.48
N ASP A 230 -7.74 8.88 14.90
CA ASP A 230 -9.03 8.68 14.25
C ASP A 230 -8.96 7.65 13.10
N LEU A 231 -7.80 7.45 12.47
CA LEU A 231 -7.61 6.38 11.47
C LEU A 231 -7.89 4.98 12.03
N SER A 232 -7.60 4.75 13.31
CA SER A 232 -7.84 3.48 14.01
C SER A 232 -9.05 3.50 14.94
N GLU A 233 -9.54 4.68 15.33
CA GLU A 233 -10.58 4.83 16.36
C GLU A 233 -11.97 5.16 15.81
N LYS A 234 -12.04 5.83 14.64
CA LYS A 234 -13.31 6.30 14.07
C LYS A 234 -13.55 5.71 12.69
N PRO A 235 -14.80 5.39 12.34
CA PRO A 235 -15.14 5.03 10.96
C PRO A 235 -15.04 6.25 10.02
N SER A 236 -15.09 5.99 8.71
CA SER A 236 -15.34 7.05 7.73
C SER A 236 -16.67 7.74 8.03
N LYS A 237 -16.75 9.05 7.79
CA LYS A 237 -18.00 9.83 7.88
C LYS A 237 -18.86 9.56 6.65
N GLU A 238 -18.23 9.54 5.48
CA GLU A 238 -18.90 9.24 4.21
C GLU A 238 -18.91 7.72 3.97
N ILE A 239 -19.94 7.06 4.51
CA ILE A 239 -20.20 5.63 4.24
C ILE A 239 -21.35 5.54 3.23
N PHE A 240 -21.02 5.08 2.02
CA PHE A 240 -22.01 4.72 1.01
C PHE A 240 -22.13 3.20 0.93
N ASP A 241 -23.21 2.64 1.49
CA ASP A 241 -23.48 1.21 1.49
C ASP A 241 -24.82 0.87 0.82
N PRO A 242 -24.84 0.66 -0.51
CA PRO A 242 -25.97 0.10 -1.22
C PRO A 242 -25.89 -1.44 -1.31
N PHE A 243 -25.01 -2.09 -0.53
CA PHE A 243 -24.78 -3.53 -0.67
C PHE A 243 -26.05 -4.32 -0.34
N THR A 244 -26.45 -5.14 -1.30
CA THR A 244 -27.49 -6.14 -1.12
C THR A 244 -27.07 -7.45 -1.79
N LYS A 245 -27.50 -8.57 -1.19
CA LYS A 245 -27.33 -9.91 -1.78
C LYS A 245 -28.21 -10.13 -3.00
N ASP A 246 -29.23 -9.30 -3.22
CA ASP A 246 -30.15 -9.41 -4.35
C ASP A 246 -29.49 -9.09 -5.68
N ALA A 247 -30.08 -9.54 -6.79
CA ALA A 247 -29.69 -9.12 -8.12
C ALA A 247 -29.86 -7.59 -8.31
N PRO A 248 -29.02 -6.94 -9.14
CA PRO A 248 -29.24 -5.57 -9.63
C PRO A 248 -30.68 -5.39 -10.12
N ASP A 249 -31.26 -4.21 -9.93
CA ASP A 249 -32.68 -3.99 -10.22
C ASP A 249 -33.00 -4.23 -11.71
N GLU A 250 -32.04 -3.99 -12.59
CA GLU A 250 -32.12 -4.22 -14.02
C GLU A 250 -32.05 -5.70 -14.41
N LEU A 251 -31.56 -6.56 -13.50
CA LEU A 251 -31.49 -8.03 -13.67
C LEU A 251 -32.60 -8.76 -12.92
N LYS A 252 -33.44 -8.05 -12.15
CA LYS A 252 -34.63 -8.63 -11.55
C LYS A 252 -35.62 -8.93 -12.68
N LYS A 253 -35.94 -10.21 -12.87
CA LYS A 253 -37.05 -10.61 -13.74
C LYS A 253 -38.33 -9.97 -13.18
N THR A 254 -38.85 -8.93 -13.84
CA THR A 254 -40.23 -8.49 -13.60
C THR A 254 -41.13 -9.63 -14.05
N LEU A 255 -41.56 -10.47 -13.12
CA LEU A 255 -42.68 -11.37 -13.38
C LEU A 255 -43.88 -10.48 -13.76
N PRO A 256 -44.56 -10.74 -14.89
CA PRO A 256 -45.75 -9.97 -15.22
C PRO A 256 -46.73 -10.11 -14.05
N VAL A 257 -47.14 -8.98 -13.49
CA VAL A 257 -48.25 -8.91 -12.55
C VAL A 257 -49.47 -9.37 -13.34
N ASN A 258 -49.90 -10.61 -13.12
CA ASN A 258 -51.22 -11.05 -13.54
C ASN A 258 -52.23 -10.15 -12.84
N LYS A 259 -52.70 -9.11 -13.55
CA LYS A 259 -53.93 -8.40 -13.20
C LYS A 259 -55.06 -9.39 -13.45
N GLN A 260 -55.62 -9.94 -12.36
CA GLN A 260 -57.00 -10.43 -12.34
C GLN A 260 -57.91 -9.27 -11.93
#